data_AF-A0A939IHS2-F1
#
_entry.id   AF-A0A939IHS2-F1
#
_cell.length_a   1.000
_cell.length_b   1.000
_cell.length_c   1.000
_cell.angle_alpha   90.00
_cell.angle_beta   90.00
_cell.angle_gamma   90.00
#
_symmetry.space_group_name_H-M   'P 1'
#
loop_
_entity.id
_entity.type
_entity.pdbx_description
1 polymer ?
#
loop_
_entity_poly.entity_id
_entity_poly.type
_entity_poly.pdbx_seq_one_letter_code
_entity_poly.pdbx_strand_id
1 'polypeptide(L)'
;MNKNDFPLEKGQVIKNYKKLCEIIGVEEKDGNGKIAQMKELKRYCTFHTQGQKYIIDEVYDIPKGKNDGRVNNGGHVAHTIYEDLMDNLILDLLSEEQIESLSFHELFQDIIPLFTQEYSDLQKEGYEYYSIRKEMSKGLVLTYSQKTKRNS
;
A
#
# COMPACT_ATOMS: atom_id res chain seq x y z
N MET A 1 18.26 2.57 12.96
CA MET A 1 18.77 3.16 14.21
C MET A 1 19.30 2.01 15.05
N ASN A 2 20.61 1.99 15.33
CA ASN A 2 21.25 0.98 16.17
C ASN A 2 21.00 1.27 17.66
N LYS A 3 21.03 0.23 18.47
CA LYS A 3 20.43 0.12 19.81
C LYS A 3 21.11 0.91 20.94
N ASN A 4 22.34 1.41 20.75
CA ASN A 4 23.20 1.77 21.89
C ASN A 4 23.41 3.26 22.16
N ASP A 5 22.93 4.18 21.33
CA ASP A 5 23.12 5.63 21.56
C ASP A 5 21.88 6.42 21.14
N PHE A 6 20.73 6.17 21.77
CA PHE A 6 19.58 7.05 21.56
C PHE A 6 19.87 8.38 22.27
N PRO A 7 20.03 9.51 21.55
CA PRO A 7 20.69 10.72 22.06
C PRO A 7 19.78 11.61 22.91
N LEU A 8 18.72 11.03 23.49
CA LEU A 8 17.76 11.74 24.33
C LEU A 8 17.83 11.24 25.77
N GLU A 9 17.58 12.16 26.70
CA GLU A 9 17.57 11.89 28.13
C GLU A 9 16.22 12.29 28.75
N LYS A 10 15.86 11.64 29.86
CA LYS A 10 14.66 11.98 30.63
C LYS A 10 14.75 13.42 31.16
N GLY A 11 13.66 14.18 31.00
CA GLY A 11 13.56 15.58 31.40
C GLY A 11 14.10 16.57 30.37
N GLN A 12 14.67 16.09 29.26
CA GLN A 12 15.20 16.96 28.21
C GLN A 12 14.09 17.79 27.56
N VAL A 13 14.33 19.10 27.46
CA VAL A 13 13.41 20.06 26.81
C VAL A 13 13.95 20.44 25.44
N ILE A 14 13.21 20.09 24.40
CA ILE A 14 13.61 20.31 23.00
C ILE A 14 12.71 21.38 22.40
N LYS A 15 13.33 22.43 21.83
CA LYS A 15 12.63 23.66 21.43
C LYS A 15 11.52 23.44 20.39
N ASN A 16 11.78 22.59 19.40
CA ASN A 16 10.88 22.33 18.29
C ASN A 16 11.25 21.02 17.57
N TYR A 17 10.44 20.67 16.57
CA TYR A 17 10.61 19.45 15.77
C TYR A 17 11.94 19.40 15.02
N LYS A 18 12.36 20.52 14.41
CA LYS A 18 13.64 20.61 13.70
C LYS A 18 14.81 20.22 14.61
N LYS A 19 14.83 20.77 15.83
CA LYS A 19 15.91 20.50 16.77
C LYS A 19 15.88 19.07 17.31
N LEU A 20 14.69 18.50 17.46
CA LEU A 20 14.50 17.08 17.76
C LEU A 20 15.11 16.19 16.66
N CYS A 21 14.82 16.47 15.39
CA CYS A 21 15.38 15.74 14.25
C CYS A 21 16.91 15.83 14.18
N GLU A 22 17.48 17.02 14.42
CA GLU A 22 18.94 17.22 14.46
C GLU A 22 19.60 16.40 15.58
N ILE A 23 19.01 16.35 16.78
CA ILE A 23 19.56 15.57 17.90
C ILE A 23 19.56 14.08 17.59
N ILE A 24 18.45 13.55 17.04
CA ILE A 24 18.33 12.13 16.70
C ILE A 24 18.98 11.75 15.35
N GLY A 25 19.61 12.71 14.66
CA GLY A 25 20.33 12.49 13.41
C GLY A 25 19.45 12.09 12.23
N VAL A 26 18.21 12.60 12.15
CA VAL A 26 17.30 12.35 11.01
C VAL A 26 16.99 13.63 10.25
N GLU A 27 16.73 13.48 8.95
CA GLU A 27 16.25 14.57 8.12
C GLU A 27 14.85 15.04 8.56
N GLU A 28 14.64 16.35 8.58
CA GLU A 28 13.32 16.94 8.85
C GLU A 28 12.36 16.62 7.70
N LYS A 29 11.21 15.99 8.03
CA LYS A 29 10.12 15.77 7.06
C LYS A 29 8.89 16.57 7.46
N ASP A 30 7.98 16.75 6.51
CA ASP A 30 6.68 17.38 6.72
C ASP A 30 5.51 16.40 6.46
N GLY A 31 4.29 16.81 6.78
CA GLY A 31 3.05 16.07 6.56
C GLY A 31 3.09 14.63 7.09
N ASN A 32 2.79 13.66 6.23
CA ASN A 32 2.80 12.24 6.59
C ASN A 32 4.19 11.73 7.00
N GLY A 33 5.27 12.32 6.49
CA GLY A 33 6.64 11.98 6.86
C GLY A 33 6.93 12.33 8.32
N LYS A 34 6.50 13.52 8.75
CA LYS A 34 6.58 13.98 10.15
C LYS A 34 5.80 13.05 11.09
N ILE A 35 4.57 12.70 10.72
CA ILE A 35 3.72 11.79 11.50
C ILE A 35 4.42 10.43 11.68
N ALA A 36 5.01 9.89 10.61
CA ALA A 36 5.73 8.62 10.67
C ALA A 36 6.98 8.71 11.57
N GLN A 37 7.76 9.79 11.49
CA GLN A 37 8.93 10.00 12.34
C GLN A 37 8.53 10.11 13.82
N MET A 38 7.44 10.79 14.14
CA MET A 38 6.94 10.89 15.52
C MET A 38 6.40 9.55 16.04
N LYS A 39 5.78 8.73 15.17
CA LYS A 39 5.38 7.37 15.54
C LYS A 39 6.59 6.48 15.83
N GLU A 40 7.66 6.60 15.03
CA GLU A 40 8.92 5.89 15.27
C GLU A 40 9.56 6.36 16.58
N LEU A 41 9.60 7.66 16.85
CA LEU A 41 10.14 8.23 18.09
C LEU A 41 9.45 7.68 19.35
N LYS A 42 8.11 7.55 19.32
CA LYS A 42 7.32 6.97 20.42
C LYS A 42 7.69 5.53 20.77
N ARG A 43 8.46 4.84 19.92
CA ARG A 43 9.01 3.52 20.23
C ARG A 43 10.21 3.59 21.16
N TYR A 44 10.95 4.70 21.18
CA TYR A 44 12.17 4.88 21.97
C TYR A 44 11.94 5.70 23.23
N CYS A 45 10.94 6.58 23.25
CA CYS A 45 10.63 7.41 24.42
C CYS A 45 9.14 7.77 24.55
N THR A 46 8.73 8.22 25.73
CA THR A 46 7.52 9.03 25.92
C THR A 46 7.90 10.50 25.97
N PHE A 47 7.02 11.33 25.42
CA PHE A 47 7.14 12.77 25.50
C PHE A 47 5.77 13.42 25.43
N HIS A 48 5.67 14.62 25.99
CA HIS A 48 4.53 15.50 25.81
C HIS A 48 4.98 16.85 25.24
N THR A 49 4.02 17.60 24.70
CA THR A 49 4.28 18.92 24.13
C THR A 49 3.85 20.01 25.09
N GLN A 50 4.70 21.01 25.28
CA GLN A 50 4.38 22.25 26.00
C GLN A 50 4.58 23.43 25.05
N GLY A 51 3.49 23.88 24.43
CA GLY A 51 3.54 24.82 23.32
C GLY A 51 4.24 24.19 22.11
N GLN A 52 5.32 24.81 21.63
CA GLN A 52 6.12 24.28 20.51
C GLN A 52 7.22 23.31 20.96
N LYS A 53 7.43 23.17 22.27
CA LYS A 53 8.50 22.37 22.86
C LYS A 53 8.06 20.93 23.09
N TYR A 54 9.01 20.01 23.03
CA TYR A 54 8.86 18.60 23.37
C TYR A 54 9.63 18.33 24.67
N ILE A 55 8.98 17.69 25.64
CA ILE A 55 9.57 17.33 26.93
C ILE A 55 9.61 15.80 27.00
N ILE A 56 10.80 15.23 27.15
CA ILE A 56 10.99 13.78 27.22
C ILE A 56 10.66 13.30 28.64
N ASP A 57 9.64 12.47 28.78
CA ASP A 57 9.18 11.97 30.08
C ASP A 57 9.95 10.71 30.50
N GLU A 58 10.27 9.85 29.55
CA GLU A 58 10.98 8.58 29.76
C GLU A 58 11.64 8.12 28.47
N VAL A 59 12.81 7.50 28.57
CA VAL A 59 13.53 6.86 27.46
C VAL A 59 13.62 5.38 27.79
N TYR A 60 13.23 4.51 26.85
CA TYR A 60 13.20 3.07 27.08
C TYR A 60 14.55 2.42 26.75
N ASP A 61 15.02 1.52 27.62
CA ASP A 61 16.20 0.69 27.34
C ASP A 61 15.99 -0.24 26.15
N ILE A 62 14.75 -0.71 25.96
CA ILE A 62 14.33 -1.57 24.86
C ILE A 62 13.22 -0.86 24.08
N PRO A 63 13.44 -0.50 22.81
CA PRO A 63 12.42 0.13 22.01
C PRO A 63 11.18 -0.76 21.86
N LYS A 64 9.99 -0.15 21.92
CA LYS A 64 8.73 -0.84 21.68
C LYS A 64 8.71 -1.47 20.28
N GLY A 65 8.03 -2.60 20.16
CA GLY A 65 7.83 -3.30 18.90
C GLY A 65 7.30 -2.37 17.81
N LYS A 66 7.73 -2.58 16.57
CA LYS A 66 7.21 -1.82 15.43
C LYS A 66 5.86 -2.41 15.04
N ASN A 67 4.77 -1.77 15.46
CA ASN A 67 3.44 -2.14 14.98
C ASN A 67 3.24 -1.60 13.56
N ASP A 68 3.60 -2.40 12.56
CA ASP A 68 3.25 -2.14 11.17
C ASP A 68 1.79 -2.55 10.95
N GLY A 69 0.89 -1.56 10.99
CA GLY A 69 -0.53 -1.76 10.72
C GLY A 69 -0.81 -2.21 9.29
N ARG A 70 0.18 -2.19 8.37
CA ARG A 70 0.01 -2.73 7.01
C ARG A 70 -0.34 -4.21 6.98
N VAL A 71 0.05 -4.97 8.01
CA VAL A 71 -0.29 -6.40 8.11
C VAL A 71 -1.80 -6.58 8.31
N ASN A 72 -2.47 -5.62 8.97
CA ASN A 72 -3.88 -5.71 9.34
C ASN A 72 -4.80 -4.79 8.53
N ASN A 73 -4.24 -3.95 7.63
CA ASN A 73 -4.98 -3.03 6.77
C ASN A 73 -4.96 -3.46 5.29
N GLY A 74 -4.81 -4.76 5.03
CA GLY A 74 -4.71 -5.31 3.67
C GLY A 74 -3.36 -4.98 3.05
N GLY A 75 -2.30 -5.64 3.53
CA GLY A 75 -1.01 -5.65 2.86
C GLY A 75 -1.16 -6.28 1.48
N HIS A 76 -1.54 -5.49 0.48
CA HIS A 76 -1.64 -5.81 -0.94
C HIS A 76 -2.37 -7.09 -1.37
N VAL A 77 -2.98 -7.83 -0.44
CA VAL A 77 -3.90 -8.94 -0.66
C VAL A 77 -5.13 -8.62 0.17
N ALA A 78 -5.91 -7.65 -0.31
CA ALA A 78 -7.29 -7.60 0.15
C ALA A 78 -7.93 -8.85 -0.45
N HIS A 79 -8.32 -9.82 0.38
CA HIS A 79 -9.31 -10.82 0.01
C HIS A 79 -10.56 -10.02 -0.36
N THR A 80 -10.64 -9.62 -1.62
CA THR A 80 -11.78 -8.83 -2.07
C THR A 80 -12.90 -9.83 -2.26
N ILE A 81 -14.14 -9.43 -1.98
CA ILE A 81 -15.33 -10.20 -2.36
C ILE A 81 -15.29 -10.64 -3.85
N TYR A 82 -14.50 -9.96 -4.68
CA TYR A 82 -14.29 -10.28 -6.08
C TYR A 82 -13.29 -11.41 -6.32
N GLU A 83 -12.34 -11.70 -5.43
CA GLU A 83 -11.45 -12.87 -5.57
C GLU A 83 -12.28 -14.16 -5.44
N ASP A 84 -13.07 -14.27 -4.38
CA ASP A 84 -13.97 -15.42 -4.19
C ASP A 84 -14.99 -15.56 -5.33
N LEU A 85 -15.56 -14.44 -5.79
CA LEU A 85 -16.51 -14.46 -6.91
C LEU A 85 -15.83 -14.85 -8.23
N MET A 86 -14.59 -14.42 -8.47
CA MET A 86 -13.85 -14.78 -9.69
C MET A 86 -13.41 -16.25 -9.64
N ASP A 87 -12.92 -16.73 -8.50
CA ASP A 87 -12.55 -18.13 -8.33
C ASP A 87 -13.76 -19.04 -8.53
N ASN A 88 -14.91 -18.72 -7.92
CA ASN A 88 -16.14 -19.49 -8.13
C ASN A 88 -16.63 -19.42 -9.59
N LEU A 89 -16.60 -18.25 -10.23
CA LEU A 89 -16.98 -18.12 -11.64
C LEU A 89 -16.08 -18.97 -12.55
N ILE A 90 -14.77 -18.96 -12.30
CA ILE A 90 -13.79 -19.76 -13.06
C ILE A 90 -14.03 -21.25 -12.81
N LEU A 91 -14.27 -21.66 -11.57
CA LEU A 91 -14.56 -23.05 -11.21
C LEU A 91 -15.86 -23.54 -11.84
N ASP A 92 -16.92 -22.73 -11.81
CA ASP A 92 -18.21 -23.06 -12.45
C ASP A 92 -18.02 -23.26 -13.96
N LEU A 93 -17.36 -22.32 -14.65
CA LEU A 93 -17.06 -22.43 -16.09
C LEU A 93 -16.21 -23.66 -16.44
N LEU A 94 -15.17 -23.95 -15.64
CA LEU A 94 -14.33 -25.14 -15.83
C LEU A 94 -15.11 -26.45 -15.61
N SER A 95 -16.06 -26.44 -14.66
CA SER A 95 -16.87 -27.60 -14.33
C SER A 95 -17.97 -27.90 -15.36
N GLU A 96 -18.49 -26.88 -16.05
CA GLU A 96 -19.46 -27.05 -17.13
C GLU A 96 -18.85 -27.66 -18.41
N GLU A 97 -17.60 -27.30 -18.72
CA GLU A 97 -16.93 -27.67 -19.97
C GLU A 97 -16.12 -28.99 -19.91
N GLN A 98 -16.13 -29.72 -18.78
CA GLN A 98 -15.37 -30.98 -18.56
C GLN A 98 -13.89 -30.89 -19.00
N ILE A 99 -13.25 -29.77 -18.68
CA ILE A 99 -11.93 -29.43 -19.25
C ILE A 99 -10.81 -30.13 -18.47
N GLU A 100 -10.20 -31.14 -19.08
CA GLU A 100 -8.91 -31.67 -18.63
C GLU A 100 -7.77 -31.00 -19.42
N SER A 101 -6.93 -30.25 -18.72
CA SER A 101 -5.59 -29.78 -19.14
C SER A 101 -5.51 -28.68 -20.22
N LEU A 102 -6.24 -27.57 -20.07
CA LEU A 102 -5.89 -26.34 -20.81
C LEU A 102 -4.67 -25.66 -20.19
N SER A 103 -3.83 -25.08 -21.03
CA SER A 103 -2.82 -24.12 -20.59
C SER A 103 -3.48 -22.83 -20.11
N PHE A 104 -2.78 -22.07 -19.26
CA PHE A 104 -3.23 -20.76 -18.81
C PHE A 104 -3.59 -19.82 -19.97
N HIS A 105 -2.86 -19.92 -21.09
CA HIS A 105 -3.12 -19.10 -22.26
C HIS A 105 -4.46 -19.44 -22.92
N GLU A 106 -4.71 -20.73 -23.18
CA GLU A 106 -5.95 -21.21 -23.78
C GLU A 106 -7.15 -20.91 -22.88
N LEU A 107 -7.01 -21.10 -21.56
CA LEU A 107 -8.06 -20.78 -20.60
C LEU A 107 -8.45 -19.29 -20.64
N PHE A 108 -7.47 -18.38 -20.58
CA PHE A 108 -7.76 -16.95 -20.45
C PHE A 108 -7.94 -16.21 -21.78
N GLN A 109 -7.59 -16.80 -22.92
CA GLN A 109 -7.93 -16.24 -24.23
C GLN A 109 -9.19 -16.84 -24.84
N ASP A 110 -9.36 -18.15 -24.77
CA ASP A 110 -10.39 -18.84 -25.55
C ASP A 110 -11.67 -19.09 -24.72
N ILE A 111 -11.55 -19.23 -23.39
CA ILE A 111 -12.68 -19.54 -22.50
C ILE A 111 -13.14 -18.32 -21.67
N ILE A 112 -12.22 -17.54 -21.08
CA ILE A 112 -12.53 -16.37 -20.20
C ILE A 112 -12.41 -15.01 -20.94
N PRO A 113 -12.19 -15.01 -22.26
CA PRO A 113 -11.55 -13.94 -23.07
C PRO A 113 -10.99 -12.70 -22.32
N LEU A 114 -10.17 -12.90 -21.30
CA LEU A 114 -9.64 -11.79 -20.49
C LEU A 114 -8.45 -11.12 -21.18
N PHE A 115 -7.73 -11.86 -22.02
CA PHE A 115 -6.57 -11.37 -22.79
C PHE A 115 -6.85 -11.29 -24.30
N THR A 116 -8.06 -10.87 -24.67
CA THR A 116 -8.40 -10.65 -26.08
C THR A 116 -7.55 -9.53 -26.70
N GLN A 117 -7.54 -9.49 -28.03
CA GLN A 117 -6.97 -8.38 -28.79
C GLN A 117 -7.50 -7.03 -28.29
N GLU A 118 -8.75 -6.98 -27.86
CA GLU A 118 -9.40 -5.78 -27.34
C GLU A 118 -8.79 -5.31 -26.01
N TYR A 119 -8.38 -6.24 -25.15
CA TYR A 119 -7.65 -5.94 -23.94
C TYR A 119 -6.23 -5.45 -24.23
N SER A 120 -5.59 -6.01 -25.26
CA SER A 120 -4.30 -5.53 -25.78
C SER A 120 -4.41 -4.11 -26.35
N ASP A 121 -5.47 -3.83 -27.10
CA ASP A 121 -5.75 -2.51 -27.67
C ASP A 121 -5.98 -1.48 -26.56
N LEU A 122 -6.71 -1.83 -25.50
CA LEU A 122 -6.90 -0.95 -24.34
C LEU A 122 -5.56 -0.53 -23.71
N GLN A 123 -4.59 -1.44 -23.60
CA GLN A 123 -3.26 -1.11 -23.07
C GLN A 123 -2.47 -0.21 -24.02
N LYS A 124 -2.58 -0.42 -25.33
CA LYS A 124 -1.83 0.30 -26.38
C LYS A 124 -2.39 1.71 -26.65
N GLU A 125 -3.71 1.82 -26.77
CA GLU A 125 -4.41 3.04 -27.18
C GLU A 125 -4.77 3.95 -26.01
N GLY A 126 -4.80 3.41 -24.79
CA GLY A 126 -5.21 4.13 -23.59
C GLY A 126 -6.73 4.20 -23.42
N TYR A 127 -7.17 4.30 -22.16
CA TYR A 127 -8.59 4.16 -21.79
C TYR A 127 -9.52 5.20 -22.43
N GLU A 128 -9.03 6.41 -22.71
CA GLU A 128 -9.86 7.48 -23.29
C GLU A 128 -10.21 7.19 -24.74
N TYR A 129 -9.21 6.85 -25.56
CA TYR A 129 -9.43 6.52 -26.96
C TYR A 129 -10.24 5.24 -27.11
N TYR A 130 -9.92 4.22 -26.30
CA TYR A 130 -10.65 2.96 -26.27
C TYR A 130 -12.13 3.17 -25.90
N SER A 131 -12.43 4.04 -24.92
CA SER A 131 -13.80 4.35 -24.52
C SER A 131 -14.64 4.99 -25.64
N ILE A 132 -14.02 5.87 -26.44
CA ILE A 132 -14.68 6.53 -27.57
C ILE A 132 -14.93 5.52 -28.69
N ARG A 133 -13.93 4.70 -29.03
CA ARG A 133 -14.01 3.71 -30.10
C ARG A 133 -15.06 2.62 -29.85
N LYS A 134 -15.25 2.21 -28.59
CA LYS A 134 -16.16 1.15 -28.18
C LYS A 134 -17.50 1.67 -27.60
N GLU A 135 -17.73 2.98 -27.64
CA GLU A 135 -18.93 3.64 -27.10
C GLU A 135 -19.19 3.30 -25.61
N MET A 136 -18.12 3.17 -24.84
CA MET A 136 -18.16 2.82 -23.41
C MET A 136 -17.95 4.06 -22.53
N SER A 137 -18.43 4.00 -21.28
CA SER A 137 -18.17 5.09 -20.35
C SER A 137 -16.69 5.16 -19.95
N LYS A 138 -16.12 6.37 -19.96
CA LYS A 138 -14.71 6.60 -19.60
C LYS A 138 -14.35 6.02 -18.23
N GLY A 139 -15.25 6.15 -17.25
CA GLY A 139 -15.03 5.66 -15.88
C GLY A 139 -14.94 4.13 -15.79
N LEU A 140 -15.73 3.42 -16.59
CA LEU A 140 -15.68 1.96 -16.64
C LEU A 140 -14.35 1.48 -17.21
N VAL A 141 -13.93 2.04 -18.34
CA VAL A 141 -12.68 1.65 -19.02
C VAL A 141 -11.45 2.02 -18.18
N LEU A 142 -11.45 3.18 -17.52
CA LEU A 142 -10.40 3.61 -16.61
C LEU A 142 -10.22 2.63 -15.44
N THR A 143 -11.32 2.15 -14.86
CA THR A 143 -11.31 1.23 -13.73
C THR A 143 -10.59 -0.08 -14.09
N TYR A 144 -10.87 -0.63 -15.27
CA TYR A 144 -10.19 -1.85 -15.74
C TYR A 144 -8.72 -1.59 -16.09
N SER A 145 -8.40 -0.50 -16.78
CA SER A 145 -7.02 -0.14 -17.16
C SER A 145 -6.09 0.10 -15.94
N GLN A 146 -6.61 0.63 -14.83
CA GLN A 146 -5.83 0.83 -13.62
C GLN A 146 -5.55 -0.48 -12.87
N LYS A 147 -6.49 -1.44 -12.91
CA LYS A 147 -6.34 -2.75 -12.27
C LYS A 147 -5.25 -3.58 -12.95
N THR A 148 -5.10 -3.47 -14.27
CA THR A 148 -4.09 -4.20 -15.04
C THR A 148 -2.67 -3.70 -14.80
N LYS A 149 -2.47 -2.37 -14.73
CA LYS A 149 -1.13 -1.76 -14.55
C LYS A 149 -0.53 -2.01 -13.17
N ARG A 150 -1.33 -2.46 -12.20
CA ARG A 150 -0.85 -2.83 -10.86
C ARG A 150 -0.28 -4.25 -10.79
N ASN A 151 -0.53 -5.08 -11.80
CA ASN A 151 -0.18 -6.50 -11.82
C ASN A 151 0.91 -6.85 -12.86
N SER A 152 1.52 -5.83 -13.48
CA SER A 152 2.61 -5.91 -14.47
C SER A 152 3.85 -5.22 -13.94
#